data_AF-C5M8G4-F1
#
_entry.id   AF-C5M8G4-F1
#
_cell.length_a   1.000
_cell.length_b   1.000
_cell.length_c   1.000
_cell.angle_alpha   90.00
_cell.angle_beta   90.00
_cell.angle_gamma   90.00
#
_symmetry.space_group_name_H-M   'P 1'
#
loop_
_entity.id
_entity.type
_entity.pdbx_description
1 polymer ?
#
loop_
_entity_poly.entity_id
_entity_poly.type
_entity_poly.pdbx_seq_one_letter_code
_entity_poly.pdbx_strand_id
1 'polypeptide(L)'
;MHVPGYVNPLHLIEFFFFSKKKKKLLYSIFLHSYYHTSKMPPNKPYNKKKFVDRREAKSQDIKRALTHRARLRKNYFKLLEKEGLQENRRPEDNQNDSNDEDETRKDRPRPQKKGINFEERAKIVKQRKEEKRRQKLQRVQEKLTTIETKSKERALRKEQFKKTTTKGQPLMGPRINNLLDKIKKDMDN
;
A
#
# COMPACT_ATOMS: atom_id res chain seq x y z
N MET A 1 -3.79 0.53 -74.97
CA MET A 1 -4.27 1.29 -73.80
C MET A 1 -5.30 2.29 -74.28
N HIS A 2 -6.56 2.11 -73.90
CA HIS A 2 -7.65 3.04 -74.21
C HIS A 2 -8.60 3.08 -73.01
N VAL A 3 -8.86 4.30 -72.57
CA VAL A 3 -9.69 4.67 -71.42
C VAL A 3 -11.16 4.63 -71.85
N PRO A 4 -12.10 4.18 -71.00
CA PRO A 4 -13.52 4.18 -71.32
C PRO A 4 -14.11 5.60 -71.34
N GLY A 5 -15.03 5.79 -72.28
CA GLY A 5 -15.72 7.04 -72.56
C GLY A 5 -16.70 7.47 -71.46
N TYR A 6 -16.74 8.78 -71.29
CA TYR A 6 -17.82 9.52 -70.64
C TYR A 6 -19.05 9.58 -71.56
N VAL A 7 -20.23 9.33 -71.01
CA VAL A 7 -21.46 9.98 -71.48
C VAL A 7 -22.14 10.62 -70.28
N ASN A 8 -22.67 11.78 -70.57
CA ASN A 8 -22.89 12.93 -69.71
C ASN A 8 -24.29 12.96 -69.07
N PRO A 9 -24.48 13.90 -68.11
CA PRO A 9 -25.57 13.94 -67.15
C PRO A 9 -26.78 14.70 -67.72
N LEU A 10 -27.79 14.89 -66.86
CA LEU A 10 -29.01 15.70 -67.01
C LEU A 10 -30.28 14.85 -67.08
N HIS A 11 -30.72 14.37 -65.92
CA HIS A 11 -32.10 14.65 -65.52
C HIS A 11 -32.06 15.56 -64.29
N LEU A 12 -32.50 16.80 -64.52
CA LEU A 12 -32.80 17.83 -63.52
C LEU A 12 -33.64 17.22 -62.39
N ILE A 13 -33.23 17.41 -61.13
CA ILE A 13 -33.67 18.53 -60.27
C ILE A 13 -35.19 18.65 -60.27
N GLU A 14 -35.82 18.13 -59.22
CA GLU A 14 -36.58 18.91 -58.23
C GLU A 14 -37.21 17.94 -57.22
N PHE A 15 -36.75 17.98 -55.96
CA PHE A 15 -37.63 17.90 -54.78
C PHE A 15 -36.79 18.26 -53.55
N PHE A 16 -36.62 19.57 -53.39
CA PHE A 16 -36.06 20.19 -52.22
C PHE A 16 -37.17 20.24 -51.16
N PHE A 17 -37.15 19.35 -50.16
CA PHE A 17 -37.47 19.65 -48.75
C PHE A 17 -37.51 18.37 -47.91
N PHE A 18 -36.40 18.00 -47.25
CA PHE A 18 -36.53 17.31 -45.98
C PHE A 18 -35.32 17.53 -45.06
N SER A 19 -35.44 18.59 -44.26
CA SER A 19 -35.02 18.71 -42.86
C SER A 19 -33.65 18.12 -42.45
N LYS A 20 -32.69 19.04 -42.25
CA LYS A 20 -31.34 18.85 -41.65
C LYS A 20 -31.32 18.35 -40.18
N LYS A 21 -32.38 17.71 -39.66
CA LYS A 21 -32.46 17.32 -38.23
C LYS A 21 -32.23 15.84 -37.91
N LYS A 22 -32.00 14.96 -38.90
CA LYS A 22 -31.83 13.51 -38.65
C LYS A 22 -30.47 12.90 -38.99
N LYS A 23 -29.44 13.69 -39.31
CA LYS A 23 -28.06 13.19 -39.46
C LYS A 23 -27.18 13.36 -38.21
N LYS A 24 -27.66 14.05 -37.15
CA LYS A 24 -26.93 14.18 -35.88
C LYS A 24 -27.11 13.00 -34.91
N LEU A 25 -28.11 12.13 -35.10
CA LEU A 25 -28.37 11.04 -34.15
C LEU A 25 -27.62 9.73 -34.44
N LEU A 26 -27.15 9.50 -35.68
CA LEU A 26 -26.41 8.27 -36.01
C LEU A 26 -24.91 8.38 -35.77
N TYR A 27 -24.36 9.61 -35.70
CA TYR A 27 -22.97 9.81 -35.28
C TYR A 27 -22.81 9.82 -33.74
N SER A 28 -23.90 9.95 -32.98
CA SER A 28 -23.81 9.86 -31.51
C SER A 28 -23.78 8.40 -31.03
N ILE A 29 -24.48 7.47 -31.67
CA ILE A 29 -24.51 6.07 -31.19
C ILE A 29 -23.20 5.33 -31.51
N PHE A 30 -22.51 5.68 -32.60
CA PHE A 30 -21.27 4.99 -32.99
C PHE A 30 -20.00 5.49 -32.28
N LEU A 31 -20.02 6.68 -31.66
CA LEU A 31 -18.90 7.21 -30.86
C LEU A 31 -19.01 6.93 -29.35
N HIS A 32 -20.17 6.49 -28.85
CA HIS A 32 -20.35 6.18 -27.42
C HIS A 32 -19.91 4.76 -27.03
N SER A 33 -19.51 3.91 -27.99
CA SER A 33 -19.01 2.55 -27.68
C SER A 33 -17.50 2.49 -27.38
N TYR A 34 -16.73 3.55 -27.65
CA TYR A 34 -15.26 3.54 -27.53
C TYR A 34 -14.68 4.42 -26.43
N TYR A 35 -15.52 4.94 -25.53
CA TYR A 35 -15.07 5.59 -24.30
C TYR A 35 -15.88 5.09 -23.11
N HIS A 36 -15.79 3.79 -22.83
CA HIS A 36 -16.02 3.30 -21.47
C HIS A 36 -14.77 3.68 -20.65
N THR A 37 -14.67 4.96 -20.30
CA THR A 37 -13.64 5.48 -19.43
C THR A 37 -13.86 4.85 -18.06
N SER A 38 -12.94 3.98 -17.67
CA SER A 38 -12.81 3.56 -16.27
C SER A 38 -12.80 4.83 -15.42
N LYS A 39 -13.83 5.02 -14.60
CA LYS A 39 -13.82 6.01 -13.52
C LYS A 39 -12.66 5.65 -12.60
N MET A 40 -11.47 6.19 -12.88
CA MET A 40 -10.36 6.19 -11.95
C MET A 40 -10.90 6.83 -10.67
N PRO A 41 -10.69 6.20 -9.49
CA PRO A 41 -11.14 6.81 -8.24
C PRO A 41 -10.55 8.22 -8.15
N PRO A 42 -11.31 9.22 -7.67
CA PRO A 42 -10.83 10.58 -7.56
C PRO A 42 -9.50 10.58 -6.82
N ASN A 43 -8.47 11.16 -7.43
CA ASN A 43 -7.15 11.30 -6.80
C ASN A 43 -7.37 12.01 -5.47
N LYS A 44 -7.12 11.30 -4.37
CA LYS A 44 -7.25 11.83 -3.01
C LYS A 44 -6.40 13.09 -2.95
N PRO A 45 -6.94 14.27 -2.56
CA PRO A 45 -6.18 15.50 -2.57
C PRO A 45 -4.89 15.27 -1.80
N TYR A 46 -3.75 15.56 -2.44
CA TYR A 46 -2.45 15.47 -1.81
C TYR A 46 -2.48 16.38 -0.60
N ASN A 47 -2.58 15.79 0.60
CA ASN A 47 -2.55 16.52 1.85
C ASN A 47 -1.19 17.21 1.94
N LYS A 48 -1.12 18.46 1.49
CA LYS A 48 0.03 19.34 1.71
C LYS A 48 0.18 19.41 3.22
N LYS A 49 1.21 18.74 3.75
CA LYS A 49 1.51 18.76 5.18
C LYS A 49 1.68 20.23 5.55
N LYS A 50 0.85 20.73 6.46
CA LYS A 50 0.98 22.09 6.99
C LYS A 50 2.39 22.23 7.56
N PHE A 51 2.98 23.41 7.42
CA PHE A 51 4.22 23.70 8.12
C PHE A 51 3.96 23.53 9.62
N VAL A 52 4.70 22.62 10.25
CA VAL A 52 4.59 22.32 11.67
C VAL A 52 5.77 22.98 12.34
N ASP A 53 5.52 23.89 13.28
CA ASP A 53 6.58 24.40 14.14
C ASP A 53 7.16 23.22 14.94
N ARG A 54 8.46 22.98 14.76
CA ARG A 54 9.20 21.90 15.42
C ARG A 54 9.18 22.05 16.94
N ARG A 55 9.14 23.28 17.45
CA ARG A 55 9.11 23.56 18.89
C ARG A 55 7.79 23.15 19.50
N GLU A 56 6.69 23.53 18.87
CA GLU A 56 5.34 23.19 19.32
C GLU A 56 5.07 21.69 19.19
N ALA A 57 5.45 21.08 18.06
CA ALA A 57 5.31 19.64 17.87
C ALA A 57 6.03 18.83 18.95
N LYS A 58 7.29 19.19 19.25
CA LYS A 58 8.05 18.53 20.32
C LYS A 58 7.41 18.74 21.69
N SER A 59 6.90 19.95 21.96
CA SER A 59 6.20 20.25 23.21
C SER A 59 4.92 19.44 23.36
N GLN A 60 4.15 19.26 22.27
CA GLN A 60 2.96 18.41 22.25
C GLN A 60 3.31 16.94 22.44
N ASP A 61 4.38 16.45 21.82
CA ASP A 61 4.83 15.07 21.99
C ASP A 61 5.32 14.80 23.42
N ILE A 62 5.99 15.75 24.06
CA ILE A 62 6.35 15.67 25.49
C ILE A 62 5.09 15.58 26.35
N LYS A 63 4.10 16.45 26.15
CA LYS A 63 2.82 16.43 26.89
C LYS A 63 2.09 15.09 26.72
N ARG A 64 2.06 14.56 25.49
CA ARG A 64 1.49 13.24 25.20
C ARG A 64 2.23 12.12 25.93
N ALA A 65 3.57 12.15 25.92
CA ALA A 65 4.39 11.16 26.60
C ALA A 65 4.20 11.18 28.13
N LEU A 66 4.15 12.37 28.74
CA LEU A 66 3.88 12.54 30.18
C LEU A 66 2.49 12.05 30.56
N THR A 67 1.48 12.39 29.77
CA THR A 67 0.10 11.91 29.99
C THR A 67 0.02 10.39 29.88
N HIS A 68 0.68 9.81 28.87
CA HIS A 68 0.75 8.35 28.71
C HIS A 68 1.45 7.68 29.89
N ARG A 69 2.58 8.22 30.36
CA ARG A 69 3.30 7.73 31.54
C ARG A 69 2.42 7.76 32.79
N ALA A 70 1.69 8.85 33.02
CA ALA A 70 0.77 8.97 34.15
C ALA A 70 -0.37 7.94 34.09
N ARG A 71 -0.94 7.71 32.89
CA ARG A 71 -1.97 6.69 32.67
C ARG A 71 -1.44 5.28 32.93
N LEU A 72 -0.24 4.95 32.43
CA LEU A 72 0.40 3.65 32.71
C LEU A 72 0.64 3.45 34.20
N ARG A 73 1.14 4.48 34.90
CA ARG A 73 1.35 4.43 36.35
C ARG A 73 0.05 4.17 37.11
N LYS A 74 -1.03 4.87 36.75
CA LYS A 74 -2.37 4.65 37.33
C LYS A 74 -2.89 3.24 37.07
N ASN A 75 -2.73 2.72 35.84
CA ASN A 75 -3.18 1.38 35.47
C ASN A 75 -2.36 0.29 36.19
N TYR A 76 -1.06 0.50 36.34
CA TYR A 76 -0.18 -0.40 37.07
C TYR A 76 -0.60 -0.51 38.54
N PHE A 77 -0.83 0.63 39.21
CA PHE A 77 -1.32 0.60 40.59
C PHE A 77 -2.66 -0.12 40.70
N LYS A 78 -3.62 0.15 39.81
CA LYS A 78 -4.90 -0.58 39.77
C LYS A 78 -4.75 -2.12 39.63
N LEU A 79 -3.75 -2.58 38.88
CA LEU A 79 -3.48 -4.01 38.75
C LEU A 79 -2.91 -4.58 40.05
N LEU A 80 -1.98 -3.86 40.70
CA LEU A 80 -1.45 -4.25 42.01
C LEU A 80 -2.54 -4.35 43.08
N GLU A 81 -3.51 -3.41 43.12
CA GLU A 81 -4.63 -3.48 44.07
C GLU A 81 -5.49 -4.72 43.81
N LYS A 82 -5.71 -5.07 42.53
CA LYS A 82 -6.48 -6.26 42.13
C LYS A 82 -5.79 -7.57 42.45
N GLU A 83 -4.47 -7.62 42.32
CA GLU A 83 -3.66 -8.81 42.60
C GLU A 83 -3.40 -8.99 44.10
N GLY A 84 -3.86 -8.06 44.95
CA GLY A 84 -3.64 -8.12 46.40
C GLY A 84 -2.18 -7.91 46.80
N LEU A 85 -1.34 -7.45 45.87
CA LEU A 85 0.10 -7.20 46.07
C LEU A 85 0.39 -5.77 46.54
N GLN A 86 -0.66 -4.99 46.83
CA GLN A 86 -0.52 -3.65 47.38
C GLN A 86 -0.10 -3.74 48.84
N GLU A 87 1.21 -3.85 49.06
CA GLU A 87 1.83 -3.74 50.37
C GLU A 87 1.43 -2.37 50.97
N ASN A 88 0.77 -2.40 52.12
CA ASN A 88 0.26 -1.21 52.83
C ASN A 88 1.36 -0.16 53.02
N ARG A 89 1.49 0.78 52.08
CA ARG A 89 2.33 1.96 52.29
C ARG A 89 1.63 2.87 53.29
N ARG A 90 2.25 3.03 54.45
CA ARG A 90 1.84 3.98 55.49
C ARG A 90 1.79 5.40 54.91
N PRO A 91 0.91 6.28 55.41
CA PRO A 91 0.65 7.61 54.85
C PRO A 91 1.76 8.64 55.16
N GLU A 92 3.03 8.24 55.26
CA GLU A 92 4.15 9.16 55.47
C GLU A 92 4.93 9.52 54.19
N ASP A 93 4.66 8.88 53.05
CA ASP A 93 5.32 9.20 51.77
C ASP A 93 4.74 10.47 51.08
N ASN A 94 4.21 11.42 51.85
CA ASN A 94 3.51 12.62 51.36
C ASN A 94 4.22 13.96 51.68
N GLN A 95 5.52 13.93 51.98
CA GLN A 95 6.34 15.15 52.01
C GLN A 95 7.75 14.86 51.48
N ASN A 96 7.99 15.16 50.19
CA ASN A 96 9.13 15.93 49.70
C ASN A 96 9.15 15.93 48.18
N ASP A 97 8.43 16.90 47.62
CA ASP A 97 8.79 17.51 46.34
C ASP A 97 9.98 18.45 46.60
N SER A 98 11.18 17.90 46.81
CA SER A 98 12.49 18.58 46.69
C SER A 98 13.63 17.65 47.11
N ASN A 99 14.61 17.55 46.21
CA ASN A 99 15.98 17.04 46.37
C ASN A 99 16.22 15.51 46.42
N ASP A 100 17.03 15.09 45.43
CA ASP A 100 18.05 14.03 45.53
C ASP A 100 17.64 12.61 45.90
N GLU A 101 16.97 11.92 44.97
CA GLU A 101 17.00 10.45 44.88
C GLU A 101 17.74 9.96 43.62
N ASP A 102 18.91 10.53 43.35
CA ASP A 102 19.91 10.01 42.39
C ASP A 102 21.19 9.53 43.10
N GLU A 103 21.08 8.96 44.30
CA GLU A 103 22.25 8.45 45.04
C GLU A 103 22.29 6.94 45.27
N THR A 104 21.17 6.23 45.41
CA THR A 104 21.19 4.80 45.80
C THR A 104 21.20 3.79 44.65
N ARG A 105 21.39 4.24 43.39
CA ARG A 105 21.60 3.36 42.22
C ARG A 105 22.95 3.57 41.52
N LYS A 106 23.93 4.18 42.20
CA LYS A 106 25.27 4.47 41.65
C LYS A 106 26.30 3.34 41.82
N ASP A 107 26.05 2.31 42.64
CA ASP A 107 27.09 1.32 43.00
C ASP A 107 27.10 0.00 42.20
N ARG A 108 26.29 -0.12 41.14
CA ARG A 108 26.57 -1.16 40.14
C ARG A 108 27.54 -0.57 39.11
N PRO A 109 28.79 -1.06 39.00
CA PRO A 109 29.68 -0.60 37.93
C PRO A 109 29.04 -0.99 36.60
N ARG A 110 28.36 -0.04 35.96
CA ARG A 110 27.96 -0.19 34.57
C ARG A 110 29.28 -0.34 33.80
N PRO A 111 29.46 -1.38 32.97
CA PRO A 111 30.67 -1.48 32.18
C PRO A 111 30.79 -0.19 31.36
N GLN A 112 31.77 0.64 31.73
CA GLN A 112 32.14 1.86 31.04
C GLN A 112 32.55 1.42 29.64
N LYS A 113 31.60 1.45 28.70
CA LYS A 113 31.88 1.16 27.30
C LYS A 113 32.82 2.26 26.85
N LYS A 114 34.11 1.93 26.70
CA LYS A 114 35.10 2.82 26.11
C LYS A 114 34.48 3.40 24.84
N GLY A 115 34.41 4.74 24.76
CA GLY A 115 33.83 5.41 23.62
C GLY A 115 34.57 4.96 22.36
N ILE A 116 33.88 4.25 21.48
CA ILE A 116 34.40 3.85 20.16
C ILE A 116 35.01 5.09 19.48
N ASN A 117 36.20 4.96 18.90
CA ASN A 117 36.92 6.08 18.28
C ASN A 117 36.06 6.69 17.14
N PHE A 118 36.20 8.00 16.88
CA PHE A 118 35.43 8.72 15.87
C PHE A 118 35.49 8.03 14.49
N GLU A 119 36.68 7.55 14.10
CA GLU A 119 36.89 6.83 12.84
C GLU A 119 36.15 5.48 12.79
N GLU A 120 36.17 4.73 13.90
CA GLU A 120 35.48 3.46 14.02
C GLU A 120 33.96 3.66 13.95
N ARG A 121 33.45 4.71 14.59
CA ARG A 121 32.03 5.10 14.49
C ARG A 121 31.65 5.43 13.05
N ALA A 122 32.49 6.17 12.32
CA ALA A 122 32.24 6.51 10.93
C ALA A 122 32.16 5.26 10.04
N LYS A 123 33.09 4.30 10.23
CA LYS A 123 33.10 3.00 9.52
C LYS A 123 31.83 2.19 9.82
N ILE A 124 31.44 2.09 11.10
CA ILE A 124 30.22 1.36 11.51
C ILE A 124 28.97 2.00 10.90
N VAL A 125 28.86 3.33 10.88
CA VAL A 125 27.71 4.01 10.26
C VAL A 125 27.69 3.77 8.75
N LYS A 126 28.84 3.81 8.08
CA LYS A 126 28.95 3.52 6.64
C LYS A 126 28.47 2.09 6.33
N GLN A 127 28.98 1.09 7.06
CA GLN A 127 28.58 -0.31 6.91
C GLN A 127 27.08 -0.51 7.14
N ARG A 128 26.51 0.06 8.20
CA ARG A 128 25.07 -0.01 8.47
C ARG A 128 24.23 0.60 7.36
N LYS A 129 24.66 1.73 6.78
CA LYS A 129 23.97 2.37 5.67
C LYS A 129 24.05 1.52 4.40
N GLU A 130 25.21 0.95 4.12
CA GLU A 130 25.44 0.07 2.98
C GLU A 130 24.64 -1.23 3.07
N GLU A 131 24.64 -1.87 4.24
CA GLU A 131 23.84 -3.07 4.47
C GLU A 131 22.35 -2.79 4.31
N LYS A 132 21.84 -1.69 4.88
CA LYS A 132 20.44 -1.27 4.69
C LYS A 132 20.10 -1.03 3.23
N ARG A 133 21.02 -0.44 2.46
CA ARG A 133 20.85 -0.25 1.00
C ARG A 133 20.79 -1.60 0.30
N ARG A 134 21.71 -2.53 0.60
CA ARG A 134 21.75 -3.88 0.04
C ARG A 134 20.48 -4.66 0.34
N GLN A 135 20.03 -4.69 1.60
CA GLN A 135 18.79 -5.35 2.00
C GLN A 135 17.57 -4.74 1.28
N LYS A 136 17.53 -3.42 1.11
CA LYS A 136 16.45 -2.76 0.37
C LYS A 136 16.46 -3.16 -1.12
N LEU A 137 17.63 -3.21 -1.75
CA LEU A 137 17.78 -3.64 -3.13
C LEU A 137 17.38 -5.11 -3.32
N GLN A 138 17.82 -6.00 -2.43
CA GLN A 138 17.45 -7.41 -2.43
C GLN A 138 15.93 -7.59 -2.34
N ARG A 139 15.26 -6.92 -1.38
CA ARG A 139 13.80 -6.97 -1.26
C ARG A 139 13.07 -6.47 -2.50
N VAL A 140 13.62 -5.47 -3.19
CA VAL A 140 13.04 -4.95 -4.44
C VAL A 140 13.23 -5.97 -5.55
N GLN A 141 14.42 -6.56 -5.69
CA GLN A 141 14.69 -7.60 -6.67
C GLN A 141 13.78 -8.82 -6.47
N GLU A 142 13.67 -9.34 -5.26
CA GLU A 142 12.75 -10.44 -4.91
C GLU A 142 11.29 -10.11 -5.23
N LYS A 143 10.84 -8.88 -4.96
CA LYS A 143 9.51 -8.44 -5.35
C LYS A 143 9.32 -8.44 -6.86
N LEU A 144 10.30 -7.97 -7.62
CA LEU A 144 10.22 -7.94 -9.08
C LEU A 144 10.17 -9.36 -9.66
N THR A 145 11.02 -10.27 -9.19
CA THR A 145 11.04 -11.66 -9.65
C THR A 145 9.75 -12.39 -9.31
N THR A 146 9.20 -12.19 -8.10
CA THR A 146 7.90 -12.78 -7.71
C THR A 146 6.73 -12.22 -8.51
N ILE A 147 6.78 -10.93 -8.90
CA ILE A 147 5.77 -10.35 -9.80
C ILE A 147 5.89 -10.94 -11.20
N GLU A 148 7.11 -11.05 -11.73
CA GLU A 148 7.37 -11.56 -13.07
C GLU A 148 6.95 -13.03 -13.22
N THR A 149 7.35 -13.88 -12.27
CA THR A 149 6.96 -15.30 -12.23
C THR A 149 5.45 -15.46 -12.16
N LYS A 150 4.77 -14.75 -11.24
CA LYS A 150 3.29 -14.77 -11.15
C LYS A 150 2.61 -14.24 -12.40
N SER A 151 3.20 -13.25 -13.07
CA SER A 151 2.66 -12.72 -14.33
C SER A 151 2.75 -13.76 -15.45
N LYS A 152 3.92 -14.41 -15.59
CA LYS A 152 4.16 -15.50 -16.53
C LYS A 152 3.20 -16.67 -16.30
N GLU A 153 3.04 -17.10 -15.05
CA GLU A 153 2.09 -18.16 -14.67
C GLU A 153 0.64 -17.80 -15.04
N ARG A 154 0.20 -16.56 -14.79
CA ARG A 154 -1.14 -16.10 -15.17
C ARG A 154 -1.33 -16.09 -16.68
N ALA A 155 -0.32 -15.65 -17.43
CA ALA A 155 -0.38 -15.64 -18.89
C ALA A 155 -0.52 -17.07 -19.44
N LEU A 156 0.30 -18.00 -18.96
CA LEU A 156 0.20 -19.42 -19.34
C LEU A 156 -1.15 -20.01 -18.99
N ARG A 157 -1.67 -19.77 -17.78
CA ARG A 157 -3.00 -20.21 -17.38
C ARG A 157 -4.08 -19.59 -18.27
N LYS A 158 -3.99 -18.30 -18.57
CA LYS A 158 -4.95 -17.61 -19.45
C LYS A 158 -4.99 -18.25 -20.83
N GLU A 159 -3.85 -18.55 -21.44
CA GLU A 159 -3.78 -19.22 -22.74
C GLU A 159 -4.34 -20.64 -22.68
N GLN A 160 -4.10 -21.38 -21.58
CA GLN A 160 -4.72 -22.69 -21.37
C GLN A 160 -6.25 -22.59 -21.29
N PHE A 161 -6.80 -21.61 -20.57
CA PHE A 161 -8.25 -21.40 -20.44
C PHE A 161 -8.92 -20.79 -21.67
N LYS A 162 -8.15 -20.17 -22.56
CA LYS A 162 -8.63 -19.59 -23.82
C LYS A 162 -8.99 -20.67 -24.84
N LYS A 163 -8.46 -21.88 -24.72
CA LYS A 163 -8.73 -22.99 -25.65
C LYS A 163 -10.22 -23.36 -25.65
N THR A 164 -10.78 -23.49 -26.84
CA THR A 164 -12.18 -23.86 -27.08
C THR A 164 -12.25 -25.11 -27.96
N THR A 165 -13.36 -25.83 -27.86
CA THR A 165 -13.68 -26.98 -28.72
C THR A 165 -14.15 -26.49 -30.09
N THR A 166 -14.27 -27.41 -31.06
CA THR A 166 -14.75 -27.09 -32.41
C THR A 166 -16.12 -26.40 -32.44
N LYS A 167 -17.01 -26.72 -31.48
CA LYS A 167 -18.33 -26.11 -31.32
C LYS A 167 -18.32 -24.80 -30.50
N GLY A 168 -17.14 -24.30 -30.11
CA GLY A 168 -16.98 -23.06 -29.35
C GLY A 168 -17.14 -23.18 -27.82
N GLN A 169 -17.43 -24.38 -27.29
CA GLN A 169 -17.47 -24.58 -25.84
C GLN A 169 -16.05 -24.50 -25.25
N PRO A 170 -15.85 -23.94 -24.05
CA PRO A 170 -14.54 -23.92 -23.42
C PRO A 170 -14.02 -25.33 -23.19
N LEU A 171 -12.73 -25.56 -23.46
CA LEU A 171 -12.13 -26.86 -23.21
C LEU A 171 -12.13 -27.14 -21.70
N MET A 172 -12.79 -28.22 -21.28
CA MET A 172 -13.04 -28.47 -19.86
C MET A 172 -11.84 -29.06 -19.11
N GLY A 173 -10.92 -29.77 -19.78
CA GLY A 173 -9.76 -30.41 -19.15
C GLY A 173 -8.95 -29.50 -18.21
N PRO A 174 -8.50 -28.31 -18.66
CA PRO A 174 -7.80 -27.36 -17.78
C PRO A 174 -8.63 -26.91 -16.56
N ARG A 175 -9.96 -26.80 -16.71
CA ARG A 175 -10.87 -26.39 -15.63
C ARG A 175 -11.07 -27.51 -14.61
N ILE A 176 -11.18 -28.75 -15.08
CA ILE A 176 -11.28 -29.95 -14.25
C ILE A 176 -10.01 -30.11 -13.42
N ASN A 177 -8.81 -30.01 -14.02
CA ASN A 177 -7.55 -30.13 -13.28
C ASN A 177 -7.44 -29.08 -12.17
N ASN A 178 -7.81 -27.82 -12.46
CA ASN A 178 -7.88 -26.77 -11.44
C ASN A 178 -8.84 -27.10 -10.28
N LEU A 179 -9.91 -27.86 -10.53
CA LEU A 179 -10.84 -28.29 -9.49
C LEU A 179 -10.24 -29.44 -8.68
N LEU A 180 -9.63 -30.43 -9.34
CA LEU A 180 -8.95 -31.55 -8.68
C LEU A 180 -7.82 -31.06 -7.78
N ASP A 181 -7.02 -30.10 -8.25
CA ASP A 181 -5.93 -29.50 -7.45
C ASP A 181 -6.45 -28.79 -6.20
N LYS A 182 -7.63 -28.16 -6.26
CA LYS A 182 -8.27 -27.53 -5.10
C LYS A 182 -8.75 -28.57 -4.11
N ILE A 183 -9.45 -29.60 -4.59
CA ILE A 183 -9.93 -30.71 -3.75
C ILE A 183 -8.74 -31.36 -3.05
N LYS A 184 -7.65 -31.64 -3.77
CA LYS A 184 -6.43 -32.22 -3.19
C LYS A 184 -5.85 -31.34 -2.10
N LYS A 185 -5.75 -30.02 -2.33
CA LYS A 185 -5.27 -29.06 -1.31
C LYS A 185 -6.18 -28.98 -0.09
N ASP A 186 -7.48 -29.08 -0.27
CA ASP A 186 -8.43 -29.04 0.84
C ASP A 186 -8.41 -30.36 1.64
N MET A 187 -7.98 -31.47 1.04
CA MET A 187 -7.75 -32.75 1.74
C MET A 187 -6.41 -32.82 2.48
N ASP A 188 -5.39 -32.13 1.98
CA ASP A 188 -4.06 -32.11 2.58
C ASP A 188 -3.92 -31.07 3.73
N ASN A 189 -4.91 -30.17 3.90
CA ASN A 189 -5.00 -29.18 4.98
C ASN A 189 -5.95 -29.64 6.10
#